data_AF-A0A517RCM5-F1
#
_entry.id   AF-A0A517RCM5-F1
#
_cell.length_a   1.000
_cell.length_b   1.000
_cell.length_c   1.000
_cell.angle_alpha   90.00
_cell.angle_beta   90.00
_cell.angle_gamma   90.00
#
_symmetry.space_group_name_H-M   'P 1'
#
loop_
_entity.id
_entity.type
_entity.pdbx_description
1 polymer ?
#
loop_
_entity_poly.entity_id
_entity_poly.type
_entity_poly.pdbx_seq_one_letter_code
_entity_poly.pdbx_strand_id
1 'polypeptide(L)'
;MYLSARSVRFFLPLTTLCFLCLLMGQQRASAGQSNSLMDISADGKLLACSNRDSGTVTIVDLASNKKQSEIKVGKHPEGVTFLGKSHQLATAVYDEDIVVFLDADSGKITGQTEVFDEPYGVASSSDGSKIFVTLDYPGRIVEIDTHNHKVNREFSSGSHLRGIAISNDDQSLFTTEYYTALVRQIDVASGKTTDEWPGGSTDNLSRQITLHPRRAKAYLPHIRSRITVAHGAGSIFPIVSIVDTKPGEGKRRRKIPMDSFRGARVTCNPWDTAITPDGKTFFVVFAGTDELYVCNVIDDDYRELTFRSSLRLGHNPRAVRVAPDGNTFYVYNSLDFNVVAYDTQTLRPRAIIDVTENPLDEEILLGKRLFYTALQPMTSRLWISCASCHPDGQSDGRTWHNPEGLRNTQSLAGMAWTHPIHWSADRDEVQDFEHTIRGPLMQGSGLVRGKINPSLDAPNKGLSRALDAMAAYSNTHEFTLSPYAKKGLSPAAKRGRELFFSKQTKCASCHSGPFLTDSVPSAKIVRHDVGTSVDNPGEKMGPAYDTPTLLGIYRTAPYLHHGKAKTLEEVFTIYNHDDQHGNTSQLSKQELADLVEFLKALPYEDPVPQAKAAGMVKVSK
;
A
#
# COMPACT_ATOMS: atom_id res chain seq x y z
N MET A 1 67.97 53.59 38.38
CA MET A 1 66.89 54.06 37.47
C MET A 1 67.21 53.49 36.09
N TYR A 2 66.24 52.84 35.46
CA TYR A 2 66.25 52.16 34.15
C TYR A 2 66.90 50.77 34.01
N LEU A 3 65.99 49.79 33.88
CA LEU A 3 66.11 48.43 33.37
C LEU A 3 66.06 48.41 31.83
N SER A 4 66.69 47.40 31.21
CA SER A 4 66.25 46.72 29.96
C SER A 4 67.31 45.69 29.54
N ALA A 5 67.10 44.39 29.83
CA ALA A 5 66.64 43.35 28.90
C ALA A 5 67.76 42.67 28.06
N ARG A 6 68.07 41.42 28.41
CA ARG A 6 68.62 40.41 27.48
C ARG A 6 67.78 39.14 27.59
N SER A 7 67.37 38.70 26.42
CA SER A 7 66.57 37.52 26.09
C SER A 7 67.24 36.19 26.46
N VAL A 8 66.48 35.31 27.12
CA VAL A 8 66.77 33.86 27.16
C VAL A 8 65.48 33.14 26.75
N ARG A 9 65.59 32.35 25.66
CA ARG A 9 64.54 31.44 25.19
C ARG A 9 64.49 30.23 26.12
N PHE A 10 63.31 29.93 26.66
CA PHE A 10 63.00 28.64 27.24
C PHE A 10 61.93 27.96 26.38
N PHE A 11 62.29 26.79 25.83
CA PHE A 11 61.37 25.79 25.31
C PHE A 11 60.65 25.14 26.50
N LEU A 12 59.31 25.09 26.46
CA LEU A 12 58.51 24.20 27.29
C LEU A 12 57.47 23.47 26.41
N PRO A 13 57.11 22.23 26.76
CA PRO A 13 56.51 21.27 25.85
C PRO A 13 55.01 21.50 25.66
N LEU A 14 54.53 21.22 24.43
CA LEU A 14 53.12 21.00 24.13
C LEU A 14 52.61 19.82 24.96
N THR A 15 51.81 20.04 26.00
CA THR A 15 50.86 19.03 26.54
C THR A 15 50.01 19.66 27.65
N THR A 16 49.06 20.52 27.28
CA THR A 16 47.76 20.65 27.98
C THR A 16 46.91 21.72 27.28
N LEU A 17 46.23 21.33 26.20
CA LEU A 17 45.09 22.10 25.68
C LEU A 17 44.03 21.10 25.20
N CYS A 18 42.78 21.39 25.56
CA CYS A 18 41.54 20.73 25.10
C CYS A 18 41.16 19.37 25.71
N PHE A 19 40.84 19.35 27.01
CA PHE A 19 39.72 18.53 27.50
C PHE A 19 38.40 19.30 27.34
N LEU A 20 38.06 19.64 26.10
CA LEU A 20 36.80 20.33 25.77
C LEU A 20 36.48 20.14 24.28
N CYS A 21 36.41 18.88 23.85
CA CYS A 21 35.83 18.50 22.56
C CYS A 21 35.65 16.97 22.53
N LEU A 22 34.53 16.49 23.08
CA LEU A 22 33.87 15.22 22.69
C LEU A 22 32.44 15.17 23.27
N LEU A 23 31.74 16.30 23.23
CA LEU A 23 30.28 16.31 23.07
C LEU A 23 29.98 16.60 21.59
N MET A 24 30.61 15.82 20.70
CA MET A 24 30.08 15.69 19.35
C MET A 24 28.74 15.00 19.50
N GLY A 25 27.67 15.74 19.20
CA GLY A 25 26.29 15.33 19.44
C GLY A 25 26.06 13.89 19.01
N GLN A 26 25.87 13.01 19.99
CA GLN A 26 25.08 11.81 19.77
C GLN A 26 23.69 12.32 19.42
N GLN A 27 23.44 12.47 18.12
CA GLN A 27 22.12 12.63 17.58
C GLN A 27 21.35 11.40 18.06
N ARG A 28 20.52 11.61 19.10
CA ARG A 28 19.80 10.54 19.77
C ARG A 28 18.86 9.92 18.73
N ALA A 29 18.92 8.61 18.56
CA ALA A 29 17.96 7.90 17.71
C ALA A 29 16.55 8.27 18.18
N SER A 30 15.70 8.69 17.23
CA SER A 30 14.28 8.90 17.46
C SER A 30 13.53 7.74 16.84
N ALA A 31 12.64 7.12 17.61
CA ALA A 31 11.68 6.20 17.05
C ALA A 31 10.59 6.97 16.28
N GLY A 32 9.80 6.24 15.51
CA GLY A 32 8.53 6.71 14.97
C GLY A 32 8.56 7.79 13.89
N GLN A 33 9.72 8.01 13.25
CA GLN A 33 9.87 9.08 12.25
C GLN A 33 9.30 8.77 10.87
N SER A 34 9.01 7.50 10.56
CA SER A 34 8.47 7.10 9.24
C SER A 34 7.61 5.86 9.34
N ASN A 35 6.61 5.75 8.45
CA ASN A 35 5.67 4.63 8.44
C ASN A 35 6.34 3.29 8.11
N SER A 36 5.91 2.23 8.78
CA SER A 36 6.11 0.81 8.43
C SER A 36 5.24 -0.08 9.32
N LEU A 37 5.14 -1.36 8.99
CA LEU A 37 4.51 -2.39 9.81
C LEU A 37 5.36 -2.75 11.05
N MET A 38 6.53 -2.13 11.22
CA MET A 38 7.44 -2.39 12.33
C MET A 38 8.16 -1.12 12.76
N ASP A 39 8.35 -0.96 14.06
CA ASP A 39 9.16 0.12 14.64
C ASP A 39 9.98 -0.37 15.85
N ILE A 40 11.05 0.35 16.18
CA ILE A 40 11.95 0.03 17.28
C ILE A 40 11.97 1.21 18.26
N SER A 41 11.86 0.93 19.56
CA SER A 41 11.87 1.96 20.60
C SER A 41 13.15 2.79 20.55
N ALA A 42 13.07 4.05 20.96
CA ALA A 42 14.20 4.98 20.86
C ALA A 42 15.43 4.53 21.69
N ASP A 43 15.21 3.72 22.73
CA ASP A 43 16.26 3.13 23.55
C ASP A 43 16.79 1.78 23.02
N GLY A 44 16.22 1.28 21.92
CA GLY A 44 16.64 0.06 21.23
C GLY A 44 16.29 -1.24 21.97
N LYS A 45 15.39 -1.20 22.97
CA LYS A 45 15.04 -2.38 23.76
C LYS A 45 13.83 -3.15 23.23
N LEU A 46 12.86 -2.47 22.64
CA LEU A 46 11.61 -3.07 22.19
C LEU A 46 11.45 -2.91 20.68
N LEU A 47 10.83 -3.90 20.06
CA LEU A 47 10.34 -3.85 18.69
C LEU A 47 8.84 -4.12 18.71
N ALA A 48 8.09 -3.29 18.00
CA ALA A 48 6.66 -3.47 17.76
C ALA A 48 6.44 -3.93 16.31
N CYS A 49 5.65 -4.98 16.10
CA CYS A 49 5.32 -5.52 14.80
C CYS A 49 3.80 -5.64 14.63
N SER A 50 3.28 -5.03 13.57
CA SER A 50 1.86 -5.04 13.20
C SER A 50 1.56 -6.26 12.32
N ASN A 51 0.82 -7.22 12.87
CA ASN A 51 0.45 -8.46 12.18
C ASN A 51 -0.90 -8.28 11.49
N ARG A 52 -0.86 -7.83 10.23
CA ARG A 52 -2.03 -7.53 9.41
C ARG A 52 -3.08 -8.66 9.42
N ASP A 53 -2.65 -9.90 9.16
CA ASP A 53 -3.56 -11.05 9.04
C ASP A 53 -4.12 -11.52 10.39
N SER A 54 -3.34 -11.40 11.46
CA SER A 54 -3.77 -11.81 12.81
C SER A 54 -4.62 -10.72 13.49
N GLY A 55 -4.52 -9.47 13.05
CA GLY A 55 -5.20 -8.34 13.65
C GLY A 55 -4.63 -7.95 15.01
N THR A 56 -3.31 -8.08 15.18
CA THR A 56 -2.60 -7.90 16.44
C THR A 56 -1.36 -7.03 16.27
N VAL A 57 -0.88 -6.41 17.35
CA VAL A 57 0.48 -5.88 17.45
C VAL A 57 1.29 -6.75 18.43
N THR A 58 2.47 -7.17 18.03
CA THR A 58 3.41 -7.94 18.86
C THR A 58 4.53 -7.06 19.36
N ILE A 59 4.82 -7.14 20.66
CA ILE A 59 5.98 -6.53 21.31
C ILE A 59 7.06 -7.59 21.50
N VAL A 60 8.28 -7.26 21.10
CA VAL A 60 9.45 -8.12 21.18
C VAL A 60 10.51 -7.46 22.04
N ASP A 61 11.02 -8.18 23.04
CA ASP A 61 12.21 -7.79 23.78
C ASP A 61 13.46 -8.11 22.94
N LEU A 62 14.21 -7.08 22.58
CA LEU A 62 15.37 -7.20 21.68
C LEU A 62 16.62 -7.72 22.39
N ALA A 63 16.70 -7.63 23.72
CA ALA A 63 17.81 -8.19 24.49
C ALA A 63 17.80 -9.73 24.43
N SER A 64 16.63 -10.33 24.60
CA SER A 64 16.44 -11.79 24.54
C SER A 64 16.00 -12.30 23.17
N ASN A 65 15.60 -11.42 22.25
CA ASN A 65 14.97 -11.75 20.96
C ASN A 65 13.72 -12.64 21.14
N LYS A 66 12.86 -12.28 22.10
CA LYS A 66 11.64 -13.04 22.40
C LYS A 66 10.41 -12.17 22.38
N LYS A 67 9.30 -12.76 21.94
CA LYS A 67 7.96 -12.18 22.07
C LYS A 67 7.67 -11.91 23.55
N GLN A 68 7.42 -10.64 23.88
CA GLN A 68 7.00 -10.19 25.21
C GLN A 68 5.48 -10.24 25.34
N SER A 69 4.76 -9.74 24.34
CA SER A 69 3.29 -9.73 24.32
C SER A 69 2.75 -9.67 22.89
N GLU A 70 1.50 -10.09 22.71
CA GLU A 70 0.76 -10.00 21.45
C GLU A 70 -0.65 -9.51 21.77
N ILE A 71 -1.04 -8.40 21.16
CA ILE A 71 -2.18 -7.60 21.59
C ILE A 71 -3.15 -7.49 20.42
N LYS A 72 -4.39 -7.96 20.59
CA LYS A 72 -5.44 -7.81 19.57
C LYS A 72 -5.83 -6.34 19.46
N VAL A 73 -5.71 -5.77 18.26
CA VAL A 73 -5.98 -4.33 18.01
C VAL A 73 -7.15 -4.10 17.04
N GLY A 74 -7.45 -5.05 16.17
CA GLY A 74 -8.52 -4.94 15.17
C GLY A 74 -8.12 -5.53 13.82
N LYS A 75 -8.96 -5.43 12.81
CA LYS A 75 -8.71 -5.99 11.46
C LYS A 75 -7.70 -5.16 10.66
N HIS A 76 -6.74 -5.85 10.04
CA HIS A 76 -5.71 -5.25 9.18
C HIS A 76 -4.98 -4.05 9.80
N PRO A 77 -4.30 -4.23 10.96
CA PRO A 77 -3.41 -3.20 11.44
C PRO A 77 -2.26 -2.98 10.43
N GLU A 78 -1.92 -1.70 10.24
CA GLU A 78 -0.94 -1.20 9.27
C GLU A 78 0.22 -0.54 10.01
N GLY A 79 0.46 0.76 9.81
CA GLY A 79 1.55 1.48 10.45
C GLY A 79 1.52 1.34 11.96
N VAL A 80 2.66 1.01 12.57
CA VAL A 80 2.87 1.02 14.02
C VAL A 80 4.09 1.87 14.35
N THR A 81 4.00 2.68 15.41
CA THR A 81 5.03 3.66 15.76
C THR A 81 5.15 3.84 17.27
N PHE A 82 6.38 3.97 17.79
CA PHE A 82 6.60 4.39 19.18
C PHE A 82 6.46 5.90 19.32
N LEU A 83 5.94 6.34 20.47
CA LEU A 83 5.67 7.75 20.76
C LEU A 83 6.89 8.41 21.40
N GLY A 84 7.65 9.15 20.59
CA GLY A 84 8.87 9.85 21.01
C GLY A 84 9.90 8.91 21.63
N LYS A 85 10.19 9.10 22.92
CA LYS A 85 11.12 8.24 23.69
C LYS A 85 10.43 7.25 24.63
N SER A 86 9.11 7.25 24.65
CA SER A 86 8.33 6.38 25.53
C SER A 86 8.18 5.00 24.92
N HIS A 87 7.72 4.05 25.74
CA HIS A 87 7.24 2.74 25.28
C HIS A 87 5.72 2.76 24.97
N GLN A 88 5.12 3.95 24.85
CA GLN A 88 3.78 4.07 24.27
C GLN A 88 3.87 3.91 22.75
N LEU A 89 2.82 3.36 22.16
CA LEU A 89 2.70 3.06 20.74
C LEU A 89 1.37 3.59 20.20
N ALA A 90 1.33 3.84 18.89
CA ALA A 90 0.09 3.97 18.14
C ALA A 90 0.13 3.07 16.90
N THR A 91 -1.01 2.47 16.54
CA THR A 91 -1.17 1.70 15.31
C THR A 91 -2.44 2.09 14.56
N ALA A 92 -2.33 2.21 13.24
CA ALA A 92 -3.48 2.39 12.36
C ALA A 92 -4.15 1.03 12.11
N VAL A 93 -5.47 0.95 12.27
CA VAL A 93 -6.27 -0.25 11.98
C VAL A 93 -7.15 0.03 10.76
N TYR A 94 -6.70 -0.46 9.61
CA TYR A 94 -7.16 -0.01 8.29
C TYR A 94 -8.65 -0.31 8.04
N ASP A 95 -9.11 -1.52 8.34
CA ASP A 95 -10.48 -1.96 8.04
C ASP A 95 -11.54 -1.52 9.07
N GLU A 96 -11.10 -0.96 10.20
CA GLU A 96 -11.98 -0.50 11.29
C GLU A 96 -11.95 1.02 11.47
N ASP A 97 -11.13 1.74 10.70
CA ASP A 97 -11.06 3.20 10.68
C ASP A 97 -10.74 3.82 12.04
N ILE A 98 -9.86 3.15 12.79
CA ILE A 98 -9.41 3.58 14.09
C ILE A 98 -7.89 3.63 14.18
N VAL A 99 -7.41 4.43 15.11
CA VAL A 99 -6.03 4.42 15.60
C VAL A 99 -6.05 3.90 17.04
N VAL A 100 -5.26 2.88 17.33
CA VAL A 100 -5.19 2.22 18.65
C VAL A 100 -3.89 2.61 19.34
N PHE A 101 -3.98 3.06 20.58
CA PHE A 101 -2.86 3.42 21.44
C PHE A 101 -2.57 2.29 22.43
N LEU A 102 -1.29 1.97 22.63
CA LEU A 102 -0.85 0.86 23.46
C LEU A 102 0.32 1.26 24.37
N ASP A 103 0.42 0.62 25.52
CA ASP A 103 1.60 0.61 26.37
C ASP A 103 2.35 -0.71 26.15
N ALA A 104 3.58 -0.63 25.61
CA ALA A 104 4.34 -1.83 25.22
C ALA A 104 4.83 -2.63 26.42
N ASP A 105 5.13 -1.97 27.55
CA ASP A 105 5.65 -2.62 28.75
C ASP A 105 4.59 -3.52 29.41
N SER A 106 3.37 -3.01 29.58
CA SER A 106 2.25 -3.75 30.17
C SER A 106 1.44 -4.56 29.15
N GLY A 107 1.60 -4.29 27.86
CA GLY A 107 0.87 -4.95 26.77
C GLY A 107 -0.62 -4.60 26.74
N LYS A 108 -0.99 -3.37 27.10
CA LYS A 108 -2.38 -2.93 27.22
C LYS A 108 -2.73 -1.84 26.22
N ILE A 109 -3.96 -1.88 25.71
CA ILE A 109 -4.56 -0.76 24.98
C ILE A 109 -4.82 0.37 25.98
N THR A 110 -4.33 1.57 25.67
CA THR A 110 -4.47 2.78 26.48
C THR A 110 -5.51 3.74 25.91
N GLY A 111 -5.89 3.59 24.64
CA GLY A 111 -6.95 4.36 24.03
C GLY A 111 -7.18 4.06 22.55
N GLN A 112 -8.20 4.69 21.99
CA GLN A 112 -8.57 4.56 20.58
C GLN A 112 -9.13 5.88 20.06
N THR A 113 -8.96 6.13 18.76
CA THR A 113 -9.48 7.29 18.06
C THR A 113 -10.12 6.86 16.75
N GLU A 114 -11.40 7.16 16.55
CA GLU A 114 -12.06 7.01 15.25
C GLU A 114 -11.55 8.07 14.26
N VAL A 115 -11.30 7.65 13.03
CA VAL A 115 -10.97 8.50 11.90
C VAL A 115 -11.96 8.27 10.75
N PHE A 116 -11.81 8.99 9.64
CA PHE A 116 -12.79 8.95 8.57
C PHE A 116 -12.81 7.62 7.80
N ASP A 117 -11.69 7.24 7.18
CA ASP A 117 -11.56 6.01 6.40
C ASP A 117 -10.09 5.60 6.28
N GLU A 118 -9.82 4.30 6.34
CA GLU A 118 -8.57 3.68 5.89
C GLU A 118 -7.27 4.35 6.42
N PRO A 119 -7.08 4.48 7.75
CA PRO A 119 -5.81 4.94 8.29
C PRO A 119 -4.69 3.97 7.89
N TYR A 120 -3.55 4.50 7.48
CA TYR A 120 -2.45 3.69 6.92
C TYR A 120 -1.12 3.93 7.63
N GLY A 121 -0.46 5.05 7.35
CA GLY A 121 0.85 5.40 7.88
C GLY A 121 0.73 6.23 9.15
N VAL A 122 1.61 6.00 10.13
CA VAL A 122 1.65 6.74 11.39
C VAL A 122 3.08 7.24 11.64
N ALA A 123 3.22 8.53 11.98
CA ALA A 123 4.47 9.13 12.42
C ALA A 123 4.27 9.90 13.74
N SER A 124 5.26 9.86 14.64
CA SER A 124 5.23 10.54 15.94
C SER A 124 6.10 11.79 15.93
N SER A 125 5.67 12.86 16.60
CA SER A 125 6.58 13.94 16.98
C SER A 125 7.69 13.42 17.90
N SER A 126 8.84 14.09 17.90
CA SER A 126 10.02 13.68 18.67
C SER A 126 9.80 13.65 20.19
N ASP A 127 8.87 14.48 20.69
CA ASP A 127 8.43 14.51 22.09
C ASP A 127 7.33 13.49 22.41
N GLY A 128 6.74 12.85 21.39
CA GLY A 128 5.66 11.88 21.53
C GLY A 128 4.31 12.48 21.87
N SER A 129 4.15 13.82 21.87
CA SER A 129 2.89 14.49 22.23
C SER A 129 1.83 14.45 21.13
N LYS A 130 2.26 14.21 19.88
CA LYS A 130 1.41 14.17 18.70
C LYS A 130 1.77 13.02 17.79
N ILE A 131 0.76 12.47 17.13
CA ILE A 131 0.94 11.63 15.94
C ILE A 131 0.23 12.21 14.74
N PHE A 132 0.75 11.87 13.56
CA PHE A 132 0.18 12.19 12.26
C PHE A 132 -0.14 10.89 11.54
N VAL A 133 -1.39 10.77 11.09
CA VAL A 133 -1.92 9.55 10.47
C VAL A 133 -2.39 9.88 9.07
N THR A 134 -1.86 9.17 8.06
CA THR A 134 -2.39 9.26 6.69
C THR A 134 -3.66 8.45 6.57
N LEU A 135 -4.66 9.03 5.92
CA LEU A 135 -5.84 8.33 5.45
C LEU A 135 -5.65 8.06 3.96
N ASP A 136 -5.64 6.77 3.58
CA ASP A 136 -5.50 6.34 2.20
C ASP A 136 -6.63 7.00 1.40
N TYR A 137 -7.87 6.59 1.62
CA TYR A 137 -9.01 7.36 1.18
C TYR A 137 -9.40 8.44 2.21
N PRO A 138 -9.68 9.70 1.82
CA PRO A 138 -9.63 10.28 0.47
C PRO A 138 -8.30 10.99 0.16
N GLY A 139 -7.25 10.80 0.98
CA GLY A 139 -5.99 11.55 0.90
C GLY A 139 -5.92 12.72 1.89
N ARG A 140 -6.06 12.40 3.19
CA ARG A 140 -6.02 13.36 4.30
C ARG A 140 -4.99 12.94 5.34
N ILE A 141 -4.65 13.88 6.22
CA ILE A 141 -3.80 13.65 7.38
C ILE A 141 -4.57 14.07 8.63
N VAL A 142 -4.60 13.19 9.62
CA VAL A 142 -5.18 13.43 10.93
C VAL A 142 -4.04 13.68 11.92
N GLU A 143 -4.10 14.80 12.64
CA GLU A 143 -3.24 15.06 13.80
C GLU A 143 -3.98 14.66 15.07
N ILE A 144 -3.39 13.77 15.87
CA ILE A 144 -3.98 13.25 17.11
C ILE A 144 -3.08 13.59 18.30
N ASP A 145 -3.68 14.12 19.36
CA ASP A 145 -3.05 14.31 20.67
C ASP A 145 -2.92 12.95 21.38
N THR A 146 -1.71 12.59 21.78
CA THR A 146 -1.41 11.26 22.34
C THR A 146 -1.76 11.14 23.81
N HIS A 147 -2.00 12.25 24.52
CA HIS A 147 -2.36 12.25 25.93
C HIS A 147 -3.85 11.99 26.13
N ASN A 148 -4.69 12.59 25.29
CA ASN A 148 -6.14 12.49 25.39
C ASN A 148 -6.80 11.68 24.25
N HIS A 149 -6.01 11.21 23.27
CA HIS A 149 -6.45 10.42 22.11
C HIS A 149 -7.53 11.10 21.26
N LYS A 150 -7.47 12.43 21.12
CA LYS A 150 -8.41 13.20 20.29
C LYS A 150 -7.74 13.76 19.05
N VAL A 151 -8.52 13.78 17.97
CA VAL A 151 -8.17 14.51 16.75
C VAL A 151 -8.11 16.00 17.07
N ASN A 152 -6.93 16.60 16.92
CA ASN A 152 -6.75 18.05 17.02
C ASN A 152 -7.26 18.75 15.77
N ARG A 153 -6.92 18.18 14.61
CA ARG A 153 -7.30 18.68 13.29
C ARG A 153 -7.07 17.64 12.21
N GLU A 154 -7.66 17.91 11.06
CA GLU A 154 -7.49 17.10 9.86
C GLU A 154 -7.38 18.01 8.64
N PHE A 155 -6.46 17.71 7.72
CA PHE A 155 -6.23 18.51 6.52
C PHE A 155 -5.97 17.62 5.29
N SER A 156 -6.39 18.09 4.11
CA SER A 156 -6.16 17.37 2.85
C SER A 156 -4.72 17.56 2.38
N SER A 157 -4.14 16.49 1.85
CA SER A 157 -2.77 16.51 1.33
C SER A 157 -2.63 15.70 0.03
N GLY A 158 -3.70 15.63 -0.76
CA GLY A 158 -3.71 14.92 -2.05
C GLY A 158 -4.77 13.82 -2.11
N SER A 159 -4.42 12.69 -2.70
CA SER A 159 -5.30 11.53 -2.91
C SER A 159 -4.56 10.24 -2.57
N HIS A 160 -5.23 9.27 -1.94
CA HIS A 160 -4.67 7.93 -1.68
C HIS A 160 -3.33 7.99 -0.92
N LEU A 161 -3.31 8.62 0.26
CA LEU A 161 -2.05 8.85 1.00
C LEU A 161 -1.68 7.64 1.85
N ARG A 162 -0.48 7.09 1.64
CA ARG A 162 0.03 5.97 2.45
C ARG A 162 1.31 6.33 3.20
N GLY A 163 2.36 6.71 2.47
CA GLY A 163 3.65 7.04 3.07
C GLY A 163 3.59 8.33 3.89
N ILE A 164 4.23 8.32 5.07
CA ILE A 164 4.43 9.51 5.91
C ILE A 164 5.75 9.43 6.66
N ALA A 165 6.48 10.54 6.71
CA ALA A 165 7.61 10.74 7.59
C ALA A 165 7.64 12.17 8.15
N ILE A 166 8.24 12.36 9.32
CA ILE A 166 8.43 13.67 9.95
C ILE A 166 9.92 14.02 10.02
N SER A 167 10.26 15.28 9.76
CA SER A 167 11.64 15.77 9.88
C SER A 167 12.11 15.76 11.33
N ASN A 168 13.43 15.63 11.53
CA ASN A 168 14.05 15.60 12.86
C ASN A 168 13.77 16.82 13.75
N ASP A 169 13.40 17.95 13.15
CA ASP A 169 13.06 19.21 13.82
C ASP A 169 11.54 19.38 14.05
N ASP A 170 10.74 18.36 13.72
CA ASP A 170 9.28 18.32 13.78
C ASP A 170 8.58 19.46 13.02
N GLN A 171 9.27 20.12 12.08
CA GLN A 171 8.70 21.24 11.30
C GLN A 171 8.02 20.79 10.01
N SER A 172 8.39 19.64 9.46
CA SER A 172 7.92 19.20 8.15
C SER A 172 7.47 17.74 8.15
N LEU A 173 6.30 17.49 7.56
CA LEU A 173 5.88 16.15 7.15
C LEU A 173 6.19 15.95 5.68
N PHE A 174 6.55 14.71 5.32
CA PHE A 174 6.67 14.25 3.95
C PHE A 174 5.67 13.12 3.73
N THR A 175 4.77 13.29 2.77
CA THR A 175 3.77 12.26 2.43
C THR A 175 3.89 11.77 1.01
N THR A 176 3.37 10.58 0.74
CA THR A 176 3.40 9.97 -0.60
C THR A 176 2.01 9.58 -1.06
N GLU A 177 1.62 10.03 -2.24
CA GLU A 177 0.44 9.52 -2.92
C GLU A 177 0.71 8.13 -3.50
N TYR A 178 -0.17 7.19 -3.16
CA TYR A 178 0.01 5.77 -3.44
C TYR A 178 0.07 5.47 -4.94
N TYR A 179 -0.84 6.04 -5.74
CA TYR A 179 -0.96 5.71 -7.16
C TYR A 179 -0.08 6.55 -8.10
N THR A 180 0.44 7.68 -7.63
CA THR A 180 1.21 8.64 -8.46
C THR A 180 2.67 8.75 -8.04
N ALA A 181 3.01 8.25 -6.85
CA ALA A 181 4.30 8.46 -6.20
C ALA A 181 4.67 9.95 -6.06
N LEU A 182 3.70 10.86 -6.04
CA LEU A 182 3.91 12.27 -5.71
C LEU A 182 4.36 12.36 -4.24
N VAL A 183 5.43 13.12 -3.98
CA VAL A 183 5.84 13.46 -2.62
C VAL A 183 5.43 14.90 -2.32
N ARG A 184 4.87 15.14 -1.14
CA ARG A 184 4.51 16.48 -0.65
C ARG A 184 5.26 16.77 0.64
N GLN A 185 5.83 17.96 0.76
CA GLN A 185 6.28 18.51 2.04
C GLN A 185 5.19 19.41 2.59
N ILE A 186 4.90 19.26 3.88
CA ILE A 186 3.84 19.96 4.58
C ILE A 186 4.45 20.59 5.82
N ASP A 187 4.20 21.88 6.02
CA ASP A 187 4.53 22.55 7.28
C ASP A 187 3.64 22.01 8.39
N VAL A 188 4.26 21.47 9.44
CA VAL A 188 3.53 20.86 10.57
C VAL A 188 2.66 21.91 11.26
N ALA A 189 3.13 23.14 11.46
CA ALA A 189 2.39 24.14 12.22
C ALA A 189 1.08 24.55 11.53
N SER A 190 1.09 24.76 10.22
CA SER A 190 -0.06 25.24 9.45
C SER A 190 -0.87 24.14 8.76
N GLY A 191 -0.31 22.94 8.58
CA GLY A 191 -0.91 21.85 7.79
C GLY A 191 -0.95 22.14 6.28
N LYS A 192 -0.18 23.14 5.81
CA LYS A 192 -0.14 23.52 4.39
C LYS A 192 1.03 22.87 3.67
N THR A 193 0.79 22.44 2.44
CA THR A 193 1.85 22.03 1.52
C THR A 193 2.81 23.20 1.28
N THR A 194 4.10 22.98 1.51
CA THR A 194 5.17 23.95 1.25
C THR A 194 5.97 23.61 0.00
N ASP A 195 6.01 22.33 -0.39
CA ASP A 195 6.71 21.89 -1.59
C ASP A 195 6.21 20.54 -2.11
N GLU A 196 6.52 20.23 -3.38
CA GLU A 196 6.06 19.02 -4.08
C GLU A 196 7.13 18.44 -5.01
N TRP A 197 7.19 17.11 -5.12
CA TRP A 197 8.05 16.39 -6.06
C TRP A 197 7.21 15.41 -6.89
N PRO A 198 6.71 15.82 -8.07
CA PRO A 198 5.83 14.99 -8.88
C PRO A 198 6.49 13.68 -9.32
N GLY A 199 5.69 12.63 -9.36
CA GLY A 199 6.04 11.36 -9.99
C GLY A 199 6.05 11.45 -11.51
N GLY A 200 6.59 10.42 -12.14
CA GLY A 200 6.34 10.20 -13.56
C GLY A 200 4.92 9.70 -13.78
N SER A 201 4.36 9.94 -14.96
CA SER A 201 3.00 9.47 -15.32
C SER A 201 2.78 7.96 -15.17
N THR A 202 3.86 7.18 -15.17
CA THR A 202 3.85 5.73 -15.00
C THR A 202 4.26 5.27 -13.60
N ASP A 203 4.68 6.15 -12.69
CA ASP A 203 5.03 5.74 -11.31
C ASP A 203 3.77 5.37 -10.55
N ASN A 204 3.81 4.24 -9.85
CA ASN A 204 2.65 3.65 -9.16
C ASN A 204 3.06 2.94 -7.86
N LEU A 205 2.09 2.69 -6.99
CA LEU A 205 2.20 1.93 -5.74
C LEU A 205 3.35 2.35 -4.81
N SER A 206 3.37 3.63 -4.44
CA SER A 206 4.31 4.24 -3.48
C SER A 206 3.72 4.23 -2.06
N ARG A 207 4.18 3.31 -1.20
CA ARG A 207 3.58 3.10 0.13
C ARG A 207 4.33 3.76 1.29
N GLN A 208 5.57 4.17 1.08
CA GLN A 208 6.51 4.42 2.16
C GLN A 208 7.50 5.51 1.77
N ILE A 209 7.99 6.27 2.76
CA ILE A 209 9.07 7.23 2.57
C ILE A 209 10.04 7.20 3.75
N THR A 210 11.34 7.02 3.48
CA THR A 210 12.41 7.05 4.49
C THR A 210 13.19 8.35 4.38
N LEU A 211 13.35 9.10 5.46
CA LEU A 211 14.25 10.26 5.48
C LEU A 211 15.69 9.83 5.77
N HIS A 212 16.65 10.50 5.16
CA HIS A 212 18.05 10.35 5.55
C HIS A 212 18.27 11.02 6.92
N PRO A 213 18.96 10.37 7.87
CA PRO A 213 19.04 10.87 9.25
C PRO A 213 19.81 12.20 9.41
N ARG A 214 20.63 12.55 8.41
CA ARG A 214 21.59 13.68 8.47
C ARG A 214 21.62 14.61 7.26
N ARG A 215 20.98 14.23 6.17
CA ARG A 215 21.06 14.94 4.87
C ARG A 215 19.65 15.23 4.42
N ALA A 216 19.47 16.28 3.63
CA ALA A 216 18.18 16.66 3.08
C ALA A 216 17.79 15.73 1.91
N LYS A 217 17.60 14.44 2.22
CA LYS A 217 17.26 13.38 1.26
C LYS A 217 16.12 12.53 1.81
N ALA A 218 15.27 12.06 0.92
CA ALA A 218 14.26 11.04 1.20
C ALA A 218 14.29 9.94 0.13
N TYR A 219 13.97 8.72 0.54
CA TYR A 219 13.95 7.53 -0.31
C TYR A 219 12.54 6.95 -0.38
N LEU A 220 12.14 6.57 -1.58
CA LEU A 220 10.77 6.22 -1.91
C LEU A 220 10.75 4.91 -2.72
N PRO A 221 10.49 3.75 -2.11
CA PRO A 221 10.24 2.52 -2.85
C PRO A 221 8.88 2.57 -3.55
N HIS A 222 8.84 2.27 -4.85
CA HIS A 222 7.60 2.19 -5.61
C HIS A 222 7.79 1.36 -6.89
N ILE A 223 6.72 1.12 -7.63
CA ILE A 223 6.84 0.56 -8.98
C ILE A 223 6.63 1.64 -10.05
N ARG A 224 6.91 1.28 -11.28
CA ARG A 224 6.40 1.95 -12.46
C ARG A 224 5.51 0.97 -13.21
N SER A 225 4.30 1.37 -13.57
CA SER A 225 3.33 0.60 -14.36
C SER A 225 3.17 1.23 -15.75
N ARG A 226 3.81 0.65 -16.78
CA ARG A 226 3.68 1.13 -18.16
C ARG A 226 2.48 0.47 -18.86
N ILE A 227 1.35 1.18 -18.84
CA ILE A 227 0.06 0.65 -19.30
C ILE A 227 -0.04 0.26 -20.77
N THR A 228 0.88 0.71 -21.63
CA THR A 228 0.82 0.50 -23.09
C THR A 228 1.51 -0.79 -23.57
N VAL A 229 1.92 -1.67 -22.65
CA VAL A 229 2.66 -2.90 -22.96
C VAL A 229 1.98 -4.07 -22.28
N ALA A 230 1.52 -5.04 -23.07
CA ALA A 230 0.76 -6.21 -22.60
C ALA A 230 1.64 -7.35 -22.02
N HIS A 231 2.95 -7.11 -21.85
CA HIS A 231 3.89 -8.04 -21.21
C HIS A 231 4.40 -7.42 -19.92
N GLY A 232 4.44 -8.18 -18.83
CA GLY A 232 4.92 -7.69 -17.53
C GLY A 232 6.40 -7.33 -17.57
N ALA A 233 7.20 -8.11 -18.30
CA ALA A 233 8.61 -7.85 -18.52
C ALA A 233 8.82 -6.51 -19.23
N GLY A 234 9.50 -5.58 -18.58
CA GLY A 234 9.70 -4.26 -19.16
C GLY A 234 8.51 -3.30 -19.00
N SER A 235 7.41 -3.72 -18.35
CA SER A 235 6.24 -2.88 -18.11
C SER A 235 6.13 -2.43 -16.66
N ILE A 236 6.15 -3.41 -15.74
CA ILE A 236 6.12 -3.20 -14.30
C ILE A 236 7.54 -3.21 -13.77
N PHE A 237 8.04 -2.08 -13.26
CA PHE A 237 9.44 -1.93 -12.85
C PHE A 237 9.57 -1.59 -11.37
N PRO A 238 10.44 -2.25 -10.61
CA PRO A 238 10.78 -1.82 -9.25
C PRO A 238 11.68 -0.56 -9.31
N ILE A 239 11.37 0.46 -8.52
CA ILE A 239 12.11 1.71 -8.46
C ILE A 239 12.34 2.11 -7.00
N VAL A 240 13.50 2.70 -6.73
CA VAL A 240 13.68 3.59 -5.57
C VAL A 240 13.89 5.01 -6.11
N SER A 241 12.96 5.91 -5.78
CA SER A 241 13.14 7.33 -6.03
C SER A 241 13.90 7.97 -4.87
N ILE A 242 14.75 8.94 -5.18
CA ILE A 242 15.46 9.80 -4.22
C ILE A 242 14.95 11.21 -4.42
N VAL A 243 14.58 11.85 -3.33
CA VAL A 243 14.05 13.22 -3.28
C VAL A 243 15.00 14.08 -2.47
N ASP A 244 15.37 15.24 -3.02
CA ASP A 244 16.13 16.26 -2.32
C ASP A 244 15.14 17.15 -1.56
N THR A 245 15.11 17.04 -0.23
CA THR A 245 14.09 17.67 0.63
C THR A 245 14.37 19.13 0.96
N LYS A 246 15.56 19.64 0.60
CA LYS A 246 15.93 21.06 0.61
C LYS A 246 16.76 21.36 -0.65
N PRO A 247 16.14 21.34 -1.84
CA PRO A 247 16.91 21.44 -3.08
C PRO A 247 17.47 22.85 -3.27
N GLY A 248 18.73 22.94 -3.73
CA GLY A 248 19.23 24.16 -4.37
C GLY A 248 18.67 24.32 -5.79
N GLU A 249 19.21 25.25 -6.60
CA GLU A 249 18.90 25.29 -8.03
C GLU A 249 19.35 24.00 -8.73
N GLY A 250 18.42 23.10 -9.08
CA GLY A 250 18.70 21.86 -9.80
C GLY A 250 17.99 20.61 -9.26
N LYS A 251 18.16 19.48 -9.97
CA LYS A 251 17.42 18.19 -9.88
C LYS A 251 16.87 17.84 -8.49
N ARG A 252 15.55 18.00 -8.33
CA ARG A 252 14.83 17.76 -7.07
C ARG A 252 14.50 16.28 -6.78
N ARG A 253 14.44 15.43 -7.82
CA ARG A 253 14.06 14.01 -7.73
C ARG A 253 14.82 13.16 -8.76
N ARG A 254 15.24 11.95 -8.35
CA ARG A 254 15.92 10.96 -9.21
C ARG A 254 15.32 9.58 -9.01
N LYS A 255 15.37 8.75 -10.04
CA LYS A 255 14.86 7.37 -10.02
C LYS A 255 16.01 6.41 -10.24
N ILE A 256 16.12 5.39 -9.39
CA ILE A 256 17.04 4.28 -9.58
C ILE A 256 16.20 3.03 -9.90
N PRO A 257 16.26 2.52 -11.13
CA PRO A 257 15.65 1.24 -11.49
C PRO A 257 16.33 0.10 -10.71
N MET A 258 15.56 -0.70 -9.98
CA MET A 258 16.09 -1.76 -9.12
C MET A 258 16.28 -3.10 -9.85
N ASP A 259 15.69 -3.24 -11.03
CA ASP A 259 15.76 -4.44 -11.89
C ASP A 259 17.15 -4.69 -12.47
N SER A 260 17.89 -3.60 -12.73
CA SER A 260 19.22 -3.61 -13.33
C SER A 260 20.32 -3.15 -12.37
N PHE A 261 19.94 -2.72 -11.17
CA PHE A 261 20.84 -2.11 -10.19
C PHE A 261 22.02 -3.00 -9.78
N ARG A 262 21.82 -4.33 -9.79
CA ARG A 262 22.84 -5.34 -9.47
C ARG A 262 23.29 -6.18 -10.67
N GLY A 263 22.98 -5.76 -11.89
CA GLY A 263 23.17 -6.53 -13.12
C GLY A 263 21.87 -7.17 -13.63
N ALA A 264 21.91 -8.39 -14.15
CA ALA A 264 20.81 -8.99 -14.91
C ALA A 264 19.65 -9.58 -14.08
N ARG A 265 19.74 -9.57 -12.73
CA ARG A 265 18.72 -10.18 -11.88
C ARG A 265 17.66 -9.17 -11.47
N VAL A 266 16.45 -9.42 -11.95
CA VAL A 266 15.25 -8.62 -11.69
C VAL A 266 14.69 -8.91 -10.29
N THR A 267 13.99 -7.91 -9.74
CA THR A 267 13.28 -7.99 -8.46
C THR A 267 11.86 -7.45 -8.61
N CYS A 268 10.96 -7.72 -7.67
CA CYS A 268 9.54 -7.35 -7.79
C CYS A 268 8.97 -6.72 -6.52
N ASN A 269 8.06 -5.76 -6.70
CA ASN A 269 7.28 -5.13 -5.62
C ASN A 269 8.15 -4.65 -4.44
N PRO A 270 8.97 -3.60 -4.62
CA PRO A 270 9.63 -2.95 -3.50
C PRO A 270 8.57 -2.47 -2.51
N TRP A 271 8.81 -2.71 -1.21
CA TRP A 271 7.79 -2.50 -0.19
C TRP A 271 8.18 -1.50 0.89
N ASP A 272 9.36 -1.69 1.50
CA ASP A 272 9.85 -0.85 2.59
C ASP A 272 11.36 -0.58 2.42
N THR A 273 11.83 0.48 3.06
CA THR A 273 13.24 0.85 3.07
C THR A 273 13.69 1.24 4.47
N ALA A 274 14.98 1.09 4.74
CA ALA A 274 15.59 1.57 5.98
C ALA A 274 17.01 2.04 5.73
N ILE A 275 17.49 2.93 6.59
CA ILE A 275 18.86 3.44 6.55
C ILE A 275 19.48 3.33 7.94
N THR A 276 20.76 2.99 8.01
CA THR A 276 21.48 2.96 9.28
C THR A 276 21.52 4.35 9.91
N PRO A 277 21.57 4.45 11.26
CA PRO A 277 21.66 5.73 11.96
C PRO A 277 22.86 6.58 11.52
N ASP A 278 23.93 5.95 11.03
CA ASP A 278 25.08 6.65 10.50
C ASP A 278 24.88 7.26 9.09
N GLY A 279 23.79 6.89 8.42
CA GLY A 279 23.43 7.33 7.07
C GLY A 279 24.18 6.60 5.95
N LYS A 280 24.94 5.53 6.23
CA LYS A 280 25.87 4.93 5.24
C LYS A 280 25.39 3.65 4.59
N THR A 281 24.52 2.88 5.23
CA THR A 281 23.98 1.62 4.69
C THR A 281 22.48 1.75 4.53
N PHE A 282 22.00 1.44 3.32
CA PHE A 282 20.59 1.51 2.95
C PHE A 282 20.07 0.14 2.57
N PHE A 283 18.83 -0.15 2.96
CA PHE A 283 18.14 -1.42 2.76
C PHE A 283 16.85 -1.21 1.97
N VAL A 284 16.56 -2.11 1.04
CA VAL A 284 15.30 -2.15 0.28
C VAL A 284 14.77 -3.58 0.30
N VAL A 285 13.54 -3.79 0.75
CA VAL A 285 12.88 -5.10 0.67
C VAL A 285 11.99 -5.19 -0.58
N PHE A 286 11.96 -6.37 -1.19
CA PHE A 286 11.20 -6.68 -2.39
C PHE A 286 10.27 -7.86 -2.11
N ALA A 287 8.99 -7.53 -1.89
CA ALA A 287 7.99 -8.45 -1.38
C ALA A 287 7.57 -9.51 -2.40
N GLY A 288 7.76 -9.26 -3.71
CA GLY A 288 7.40 -10.21 -4.76
C GLY A 288 8.47 -11.26 -5.04
N THR A 289 9.73 -11.00 -4.68
CA THR A 289 10.86 -11.90 -4.95
C THR A 289 11.54 -12.43 -3.70
N ASP A 290 11.02 -12.08 -2.51
CA ASP A 290 11.53 -12.50 -1.21
C ASP A 290 13.00 -12.10 -0.99
N GLU A 291 13.34 -10.87 -1.35
CA GLU A 291 14.73 -10.38 -1.34
C GLU A 291 14.89 -9.05 -0.62
N LEU A 292 16.12 -8.80 -0.15
CA LEU A 292 16.56 -7.50 0.32
C LEU A 292 17.87 -7.10 -0.35
N TYR A 293 17.94 -5.85 -0.81
CA TYR A 293 19.19 -5.26 -1.30
C TYR A 293 19.83 -4.43 -0.19
N VAL A 294 21.14 -4.61 -0.04
CA VAL A 294 22.01 -3.79 0.80
C VAL A 294 22.80 -2.88 -0.10
N CYS A 295 22.74 -1.59 0.17
CA CYS A 295 23.35 -0.54 -0.63
C CYS A 295 24.29 0.31 0.24
N ASN A 296 25.40 0.78 -0.34
CA ASN A 296 26.15 1.88 0.25
C ASN A 296 25.51 3.20 -0.19
N VAL A 297 25.41 4.12 0.75
CA VAL A 297 25.03 5.51 0.52
C VAL A 297 26.32 6.31 0.38
N ILE A 298 26.58 6.83 -0.82
CA ILE A 298 27.90 7.42 -1.15
C ILE A 298 27.88 8.94 -1.34
N ASP A 299 26.72 9.59 -1.12
CA ASP A 299 26.57 11.05 -1.12
C ASP A 299 27.12 11.72 -2.37
N ASP A 300 26.91 11.08 -3.52
CA ASP A 300 27.24 11.64 -4.83
C ASP A 300 25.97 12.12 -5.51
N ASP A 301 25.99 13.36 -5.99
CA ASP A 301 24.84 13.93 -6.67
C ASP A 301 24.38 13.05 -7.84
N TYR A 302 25.27 12.36 -8.55
CA TYR A 302 24.92 11.49 -9.68
C TYR A 302 24.56 10.06 -9.28
N ARG A 303 25.09 9.55 -8.17
CA ARG A 303 25.01 8.16 -7.75
C ARG A 303 24.84 8.05 -6.23
N GLU A 304 23.68 8.44 -5.72
CA GLU A 304 23.37 8.38 -4.29
C GLU A 304 23.55 6.97 -3.66
N LEU A 305 23.17 5.92 -4.39
CA LEU A 305 23.22 4.52 -3.92
C LEU A 305 24.10 3.66 -4.82
N THR A 306 24.87 2.75 -4.21
CA THR A 306 25.60 1.68 -4.92
C THR A 306 25.26 0.32 -4.32
N PHE A 307 25.10 -0.69 -5.17
CA PHE A 307 24.83 -2.06 -4.71
C PHE A 307 26.02 -2.61 -3.92
N ARG A 308 25.76 -3.18 -2.74
CA ARG A 308 26.76 -3.86 -1.91
C ARG A 308 26.53 -5.37 -1.88
N SER A 309 25.31 -5.79 -1.58
CA SER A 309 24.96 -7.21 -1.43
C SER A 309 23.44 -7.43 -1.52
N SER A 310 23.03 -8.69 -1.53
CA SER A 310 21.63 -9.09 -1.46
C SER A 310 21.42 -10.26 -0.51
N LEU A 311 20.25 -10.30 0.11
CA LEU A 311 19.79 -11.41 0.95
C LEU A 311 18.52 -12.02 0.36
N ARG A 312 18.43 -13.34 0.43
CA ARG A 312 17.14 -14.04 0.31
C ARG A 312 16.50 -14.06 1.69
N LEU A 313 15.23 -13.74 1.75
CA LEU A 313 14.45 -13.61 2.97
C LEU A 313 13.40 -14.72 3.05
N GLY A 314 12.52 -14.62 4.06
CA GLY A 314 11.28 -15.38 4.10
C GLY A 314 10.25 -14.82 3.12
N HIS A 315 9.04 -15.39 3.13
CA HIS A 315 7.99 -15.08 2.17
C HIS A 315 7.36 -13.71 2.42
N ASN A 316 7.26 -12.93 1.34
CA ASN A 316 6.63 -11.62 1.27
C ASN A 316 7.12 -10.65 2.37
N PRO A 317 8.42 -10.29 2.36
CA PRO A 317 8.97 -9.35 3.32
C PRO A 317 8.36 -7.96 3.14
N ARG A 318 7.79 -7.41 4.21
CA ARG A 318 7.03 -6.13 4.16
C ARG A 318 7.54 -5.04 5.09
N ALA A 319 8.51 -5.33 5.96
CA ALA A 319 9.14 -4.28 6.75
C ALA A 319 10.63 -4.54 6.98
N VAL A 320 11.40 -3.45 7.07
CA VAL A 320 12.79 -3.47 7.52
C VAL A 320 13.05 -2.30 8.47
N ARG A 321 13.73 -2.56 9.58
CA ARG A 321 14.17 -1.51 10.53
C ARG A 321 15.57 -1.80 11.04
N VAL A 322 16.34 -0.74 11.30
CA VAL A 322 17.69 -0.83 11.85
C VAL A 322 17.66 -0.40 13.31
N ALA A 323 18.29 -1.17 14.19
CA ALA A 323 18.43 -0.80 15.59
C ALA A 323 19.18 0.54 15.74
N PRO A 324 18.91 1.31 16.81
CA PRO A 324 19.62 2.56 17.11
C PRO A 324 21.15 2.47 17.16
N ASP A 325 21.69 1.31 17.50
CA ASP A 325 23.13 1.06 17.53
C ASP A 325 23.75 0.82 16.14
N GLY A 326 22.92 0.62 15.11
CA GLY A 326 23.32 0.33 13.74
C GLY A 326 23.83 -1.09 13.48
N ASN A 327 23.94 -1.95 14.50
CA ASN A 327 24.60 -3.25 14.39
C ASN A 327 23.65 -4.37 13.97
N THR A 328 22.35 -4.18 14.18
CA THR A 328 21.32 -5.17 13.84
C THR A 328 20.25 -4.51 12.97
N PHE A 329 19.79 -5.21 11.93
CA PHE A 329 18.54 -4.87 11.26
C PHE A 329 17.56 -6.04 11.34
N TYR A 330 16.28 -5.71 11.33
CA TYR A 330 15.17 -6.65 11.49
C TYR A 330 14.34 -6.62 10.21
N VAL A 331 13.89 -7.79 9.77
CA VAL A 331 13.02 -7.94 8.60
C VAL A 331 11.77 -8.71 9.00
N TYR A 332 10.60 -8.16 8.68
CA TYR A 332 9.32 -8.84 8.88
C TYR A 332 8.90 -9.60 7.62
N ASN A 333 8.87 -10.93 7.71
CA ASN A 333 8.39 -11.82 6.65
C ASN A 333 6.90 -12.11 6.89
N SER A 334 6.03 -11.33 6.26
CA SER A 334 4.61 -11.29 6.60
C SER A 334 3.88 -12.62 6.39
N LEU A 335 4.29 -13.42 5.38
CA LEU A 335 3.70 -14.73 5.10
C LEU A 335 4.46 -15.91 5.73
N ASP A 336 5.43 -15.61 6.60
CA ASP A 336 6.06 -16.57 7.51
C ASP A 336 5.78 -16.24 8.98
N PHE A 337 5.05 -15.14 9.25
CA PHE A 337 4.63 -14.72 10.59
C PHE A 337 5.79 -14.51 11.58
N ASN A 338 6.97 -14.14 11.05
CA ASN A 338 8.18 -13.96 11.84
C ASN A 338 8.94 -12.68 11.51
N VAL A 339 9.73 -12.23 12.47
CA VAL A 339 10.77 -11.21 12.32
C VAL A 339 12.12 -11.91 12.43
N VAL A 340 13.02 -11.63 11.49
CA VAL A 340 14.39 -12.15 11.52
C VAL A 340 15.35 -11.00 11.78
N ALA A 341 16.18 -11.17 12.81
CA ALA A 341 17.26 -10.26 13.15
C ALA A 341 18.53 -10.65 12.38
N TYR A 342 19.22 -9.67 11.80
CA TYR A 342 20.45 -9.86 11.04
C TYR A 342 21.54 -8.92 11.52
N ASP A 343 22.78 -9.40 11.46
CA ASP A 343 23.97 -8.57 11.63
C ASP A 343 24.15 -7.62 10.43
N THR A 344 24.25 -6.31 10.66
CA THR A 344 24.36 -5.29 9.60
C THR A 344 25.65 -5.42 8.76
N GLN A 345 26.72 -5.99 9.31
CA GLN A 345 28.00 -6.07 8.63
C GLN A 345 28.16 -7.38 7.84
N THR A 346 27.92 -8.50 8.51
CA THR A 346 28.10 -9.87 7.98
C THR A 346 26.86 -10.39 7.28
N LEU A 347 25.70 -9.75 7.49
CA LEU A 347 24.40 -10.14 6.93
C LEU A 347 23.92 -11.53 7.38
N ARG A 348 24.53 -12.09 8.43
CA ARG A 348 24.12 -13.39 8.98
C ARG A 348 22.90 -13.23 9.88
N PRO A 349 21.94 -14.16 9.84
CA PRO A 349 20.83 -14.16 10.78
C PRO A 349 21.36 -14.40 12.21
N ARG A 350 20.82 -13.63 13.15
CA ARG A 350 21.13 -13.69 14.59
C ARG A 350 20.00 -14.38 15.38
N ALA A 351 18.75 -14.12 15.00
CA ALA A 351 17.57 -14.68 15.64
C ALA A 351 16.39 -14.74 14.67
N ILE A 352 15.48 -15.68 14.88
CA ILE A 352 14.17 -15.76 14.24
C ILE A 352 13.14 -15.65 15.37
N ILE A 353 12.16 -14.76 15.22
CA ILE A 353 11.21 -14.39 16.25
C ILE A 353 9.82 -14.56 15.65
N ASP A 354 9.10 -15.61 16.06
CA ASP A 354 7.71 -15.81 15.64
C ASP A 354 6.84 -14.73 16.31
N VAL A 355 6.34 -13.78 15.52
CA VAL A 355 5.62 -12.62 16.04
C VAL A 355 4.14 -12.93 16.24
N THR A 356 3.59 -13.86 15.49
CA THR A 356 2.21 -14.32 15.64
C THR A 356 2.09 -15.76 15.17
N GLU A 357 1.07 -16.47 15.64
CA GLU A 357 0.71 -17.76 15.04
C GLU A 357 0.05 -17.53 13.69
N ASN A 358 0.23 -18.44 12.73
CA ASN A 358 -0.43 -18.36 11.43
C ASN A 358 -1.96 -18.37 11.61
N PRO A 359 -2.68 -17.29 11.28
CA PRO A 359 -4.13 -17.21 11.43
C PRO A 359 -4.88 -17.77 10.21
N LEU A 360 -4.17 -18.20 9.16
CA LEU A 360 -4.74 -18.61 7.88
C LEU A 360 -4.75 -20.13 7.72
N ASP A 361 -5.83 -20.64 7.12
CA ASP A 361 -5.90 -22.01 6.63
C ASP A 361 -4.76 -22.30 5.62
N GLU A 362 -4.27 -23.54 5.59
CA GLU A 362 -3.11 -23.91 4.75
C GLU A 362 -3.33 -23.61 3.26
N GLU A 363 -4.55 -23.82 2.76
CA GLU A 363 -4.92 -23.52 1.38
C GLU A 363 -4.92 -22.01 1.09
N ILE A 364 -5.46 -21.19 1.99
CA ILE A 364 -5.46 -19.73 1.87
C ILE A 364 -4.04 -19.18 1.93
N LEU A 365 -3.20 -19.68 2.84
CA LEU A 365 -1.79 -19.27 2.92
C LEU A 365 -1.02 -19.63 1.64
N LEU A 366 -1.23 -20.83 1.10
CA LEU A 366 -0.61 -21.23 -0.16
C LEU A 366 -1.07 -20.31 -1.31
N GLY A 367 -2.37 -20.07 -1.43
CA GLY A 367 -2.94 -19.17 -2.42
C GLY A 367 -2.38 -17.75 -2.33
N LYS A 368 -2.30 -17.22 -1.10
CA LYS A 368 -1.74 -15.90 -0.82
C LYS A 368 -0.27 -15.83 -1.22
N ARG A 369 0.55 -16.83 -0.87
CA ARG A 369 1.96 -16.88 -1.29
C ARG A 369 2.11 -16.87 -2.81
N LEU A 370 1.27 -17.63 -3.53
CA LEU A 370 1.26 -17.65 -5.00
C LEU A 370 0.83 -16.31 -5.60
N PHE A 371 -0.18 -15.66 -5.01
CA PHE A 371 -0.69 -14.37 -5.48
C PHE A 371 0.35 -13.24 -5.38
N TYR A 372 1.15 -13.23 -4.32
CA TYR A 372 2.16 -12.20 -4.09
C TYR A 372 3.52 -12.51 -4.73
N THR A 373 3.80 -13.76 -5.09
CA THR A 373 5.11 -14.13 -5.63
C THR A 373 5.25 -13.80 -7.12
N ALA A 374 6.44 -13.30 -7.46
CA ALA A 374 6.93 -13.17 -8.82
C ALA A 374 7.87 -14.33 -9.20
N LEU A 375 8.12 -15.28 -8.29
CA LEU A 375 8.98 -16.44 -8.54
C LEU A 375 8.28 -17.46 -9.46
N GLN A 376 9.06 -18.35 -10.06
CA GLN A 376 8.49 -19.53 -10.76
C GLN A 376 7.69 -20.39 -9.77
N PRO A 377 6.55 -20.99 -10.19
CA PRO A 377 6.08 -21.09 -11.57
C PRO A 377 5.24 -19.89 -12.07
N MET A 378 5.00 -18.88 -11.22
CA MET A 378 4.09 -17.76 -11.53
C MET A 378 4.62 -16.86 -12.65
N THR A 379 5.91 -16.54 -12.65
CA THR A 379 6.52 -15.77 -13.75
C THR A 379 7.87 -16.31 -14.16
N SER A 380 8.28 -16.02 -15.40
CA SER A 380 9.63 -16.37 -15.87
C SER A 380 10.71 -15.35 -15.63
N ARG A 381 10.35 -14.08 -15.41
CA ARG A 381 11.32 -12.97 -15.39
C ARG A 381 11.23 -12.10 -14.15
N LEU A 382 10.44 -12.48 -13.15
CA LEU A 382 10.37 -11.84 -11.83
C LEU A 382 9.86 -10.39 -11.84
N TRP A 383 9.26 -9.90 -12.91
CA TRP A 383 8.85 -8.48 -13.02
C TRP A 383 7.51 -8.17 -12.36
N ILE A 384 6.63 -9.16 -12.25
CA ILE A 384 5.22 -9.00 -11.93
C ILE A 384 4.78 -10.10 -10.97
N SER A 385 3.75 -9.81 -10.20
CA SER A 385 2.92 -10.76 -9.46
C SER A 385 1.47 -10.33 -9.63
N CYS A 386 0.50 -11.16 -9.21
CA CYS A 386 -0.90 -10.71 -9.20
C CYS A 386 -1.06 -9.44 -8.34
N ALA A 387 -0.34 -9.36 -7.22
CA ALA A 387 -0.32 -8.20 -6.32
C ALA A 387 0.28 -6.91 -6.91
N SER A 388 0.96 -6.98 -8.07
CA SER A 388 1.46 -5.78 -8.75
C SER A 388 0.36 -4.97 -9.44
N CYS A 389 -0.76 -5.62 -9.78
CA CYS A 389 -1.97 -4.98 -10.33
C CYS A 389 -3.12 -5.04 -9.32
N HIS A 390 -3.18 -6.07 -8.47
CA HIS A 390 -4.19 -6.23 -7.45
C HIS A 390 -3.62 -6.12 -6.02
N PRO A 391 -3.02 -4.99 -5.63
CA PRO A 391 -2.37 -4.87 -4.33
C PRO A 391 -3.38 -5.02 -3.20
N ASP A 392 -3.16 -6.02 -2.34
CA ASP A 392 -4.06 -6.35 -1.22
C ASP A 392 -5.51 -6.59 -1.68
N GLY A 393 -5.68 -7.09 -2.91
CA GLY A 393 -6.98 -7.34 -3.54
C GLY A 393 -7.69 -6.11 -4.09
N GLN A 394 -7.09 -4.92 -3.96
CA GLN A 394 -7.64 -3.67 -4.50
C GLN A 394 -7.15 -3.40 -5.93
N SER A 395 -7.58 -2.28 -6.51
CA SER A 395 -7.07 -1.81 -7.80
C SER A 395 -5.70 -1.15 -7.67
N ASP A 396 -4.85 -1.26 -8.69
CA ASP A 396 -3.63 -0.46 -8.85
C ASP A 396 -3.88 0.97 -9.40
N GLY A 397 -5.15 1.35 -9.60
CA GLY A 397 -5.53 2.67 -10.10
C GLY A 397 -5.17 2.89 -11.57
N ARG A 398 -4.96 1.82 -12.35
CA ARG A 398 -4.51 1.89 -13.75
C ARG A 398 -5.53 1.35 -14.74
N THR A 399 -5.60 2.05 -15.87
CA THR A 399 -6.22 1.56 -17.09
C THR A 399 -5.16 0.99 -18.02
N TRP A 400 -5.17 -0.32 -18.18
CA TRP A 400 -4.23 -1.07 -19.00
C TRP A 400 -4.68 -1.16 -20.45
N HIS A 401 -3.74 -1.08 -21.39
CA HIS A 401 -3.98 -1.32 -22.81
C HIS A 401 -3.82 -2.83 -23.06
N ASN A 402 -4.90 -3.56 -22.83
CA ASN A 402 -4.92 -4.99 -23.03
C ASN A 402 -5.23 -5.33 -24.50
N PRO A 403 -4.98 -6.59 -24.94
CA PRO A 403 -5.31 -7.03 -26.29
C PRO A 403 -6.76 -6.74 -26.71
N GLU A 404 -7.68 -6.78 -25.76
CA GLU A 404 -9.11 -6.50 -25.92
C GLU A 404 -9.49 -5.03 -25.97
N GLY A 405 -8.62 -4.13 -25.52
CA GLY A 405 -8.92 -2.71 -25.35
C GLY A 405 -8.45 -2.17 -24.01
N LEU A 406 -8.88 -0.95 -23.69
CA LEU A 406 -8.58 -0.32 -22.41
C LEU A 406 -9.39 -1.00 -21.30
N ARG A 407 -8.71 -1.43 -20.24
CA ARG A 407 -9.34 -2.06 -19.07
C ARG A 407 -8.77 -1.49 -17.78
N ASN A 408 -9.63 -0.88 -16.98
CA ASN A 408 -9.30 -0.45 -15.63
C ASN A 408 -9.21 -1.67 -14.71
N THR A 409 -8.20 -1.73 -13.84
CA THR A 409 -8.06 -2.84 -12.91
C THR A 409 -9.22 -2.84 -11.90
N GLN A 410 -9.94 -3.96 -11.78
CA GLN A 410 -11.06 -4.12 -10.84
C GLN A 410 -10.56 -4.58 -9.46
N SER A 411 -11.28 -4.19 -8.40
CA SER A 411 -11.08 -4.78 -7.07
C SER A 411 -11.57 -6.23 -7.06
N LEU A 412 -10.95 -7.07 -6.23
CA LEU A 412 -11.37 -8.46 -5.99
C LEU A 412 -12.42 -8.57 -4.88
N ALA A 413 -12.74 -7.47 -4.19
CA ALA A 413 -13.71 -7.46 -3.11
C ALA A 413 -15.09 -7.95 -3.62
N GLY A 414 -15.67 -8.92 -2.90
CA GLY A 414 -16.96 -9.53 -3.24
C GLY A 414 -16.94 -10.44 -4.47
N MET A 415 -15.80 -10.64 -5.13
CA MET A 415 -15.69 -11.41 -6.37
C MET A 415 -16.31 -12.81 -6.27
N ALA A 416 -16.19 -13.48 -5.12
CA ALA A 416 -16.78 -14.80 -4.89
C ALA A 416 -18.31 -14.88 -5.13
N TRP A 417 -18.99 -13.73 -5.19
CA TRP A 417 -20.43 -13.62 -5.41
C TRP A 417 -20.80 -13.08 -6.80
N THR A 418 -19.82 -12.64 -7.60
CA THR A 418 -20.06 -11.84 -8.80
C THR A 418 -19.32 -12.36 -10.04
N HIS A 419 -18.98 -13.66 -10.09
CA HIS A 419 -18.51 -14.25 -11.35
C HIS A 419 -19.58 -14.08 -12.46
N PRO A 420 -19.19 -13.97 -13.74
CA PRO A 420 -17.84 -14.09 -14.31
C PRO A 420 -16.89 -12.92 -13.97
N ILE A 421 -15.62 -13.05 -14.33
CA ILE A 421 -14.54 -12.11 -13.98
C ILE A 421 -14.09 -11.35 -15.24
N HIS A 422 -13.49 -10.18 -15.03
CA HIS A 422 -13.13 -9.15 -16.01
C HIS A 422 -14.32 -8.42 -16.61
N TRP A 423 -14.09 -7.17 -17.04
CA TRP A 423 -15.01 -6.38 -17.86
C TRP A 423 -15.54 -7.09 -19.11
N SER A 424 -14.79 -8.05 -19.64
CA SER A 424 -15.19 -8.81 -20.83
C SER A 424 -15.87 -10.13 -20.50
N ALA A 425 -16.06 -10.49 -19.22
CA ALA A 425 -16.61 -11.77 -18.78
C ALA A 425 -15.99 -12.97 -19.52
N ASP A 426 -14.67 -12.96 -19.72
CA ASP A 426 -13.93 -13.97 -20.47
C ASP A 426 -13.38 -15.09 -19.57
N ARG A 427 -13.75 -15.07 -18.28
CA ARG A 427 -13.34 -16.01 -17.24
C ARG A 427 -14.55 -16.31 -16.35
N ASP A 428 -14.93 -17.56 -16.20
CA ASP A 428 -16.03 -17.98 -15.31
C ASP A 428 -15.53 -18.51 -13.97
N GLU A 429 -14.22 -18.74 -13.84
CA GLU A 429 -13.55 -19.08 -12.59
C GLU A 429 -12.14 -18.46 -12.47
N VAL A 430 -11.63 -18.33 -11.24
CA VAL A 430 -10.29 -17.78 -11.02
C VAL A 430 -9.19 -18.70 -11.55
N GLN A 431 -9.45 -20.01 -11.62
CA GLN A 431 -8.52 -20.99 -12.16
C GLN A 431 -8.16 -20.71 -13.63
N ASP A 432 -9.02 -20.01 -14.37
CA ASP A 432 -8.71 -19.58 -15.73
C ASP A 432 -7.55 -18.57 -15.81
N PHE A 433 -7.17 -17.91 -14.70
CA PHE A 433 -5.96 -17.07 -14.67
C PHE A 433 -4.67 -17.86 -14.86
N GLU A 434 -4.72 -19.20 -14.88
CA GLU A 434 -3.64 -20.03 -15.40
C GLU A 434 -3.25 -19.66 -16.84
N HIS A 435 -4.20 -19.21 -17.66
CA HIS A 435 -3.93 -18.63 -18.99
C HIS A 435 -3.14 -17.32 -18.90
N THR A 436 -3.37 -16.50 -17.88
CA THR A 436 -2.61 -15.26 -17.64
C THR A 436 -1.20 -15.56 -17.15
N ILE A 437 -1.05 -16.54 -16.26
CA ILE A 437 0.23 -17.04 -15.74
C ILE A 437 1.11 -17.50 -16.90
N ARG A 438 0.59 -18.39 -17.76
CA ARG A 438 1.32 -18.92 -18.93
C ARG A 438 1.41 -17.94 -20.08
N GLY A 439 0.48 -16.99 -20.12
CA GLY A 439 0.28 -16.07 -21.21
C GLY A 439 1.37 -15.01 -21.29
N PRO A 440 1.26 -14.11 -22.27
CA PRO A 440 2.31 -13.15 -22.55
C PRO A 440 2.56 -12.14 -21.43
N LEU A 441 1.60 -11.95 -20.51
CA LEU A 441 1.72 -11.03 -19.37
C LEU A 441 2.77 -11.53 -18.36
N MET A 442 2.60 -12.74 -17.82
CA MET A 442 3.45 -13.26 -16.75
C MET A 442 4.52 -14.24 -17.26
N GLN A 443 4.25 -14.95 -18.36
CA GLN A 443 5.17 -15.89 -19.02
C GLN A 443 5.72 -16.96 -18.06
N GLY A 444 4.97 -17.30 -17.02
CA GLY A 444 5.26 -18.38 -16.09
C GLY A 444 5.08 -19.76 -16.73
N SER A 445 5.55 -20.79 -16.01
CA SER A 445 5.34 -22.18 -16.44
C SER A 445 3.95 -22.71 -16.09
N GLY A 446 3.22 -22.03 -15.20
CA GLY A 446 1.87 -22.42 -14.79
C GLY A 446 1.82 -23.33 -13.57
N LEU A 447 0.67 -23.35 -12.90
CA LEU A 447 0.39 -24.16 -11.71
C LEU A 447 -0.15 -25.56 -12.04
N VAL A 448 -0.57 -25.81 -13.28
CA VAL A 448 -1.07 -27.11 -13.75
C VAL A 448 -0.01 -27.84 -14.58
N ARG A 449 0.10 -29.16 -14.46
CA ARG A 449 0.95 -29.95 -15.37
C ARG A 449 0.18 -30.29 -16.64
N GLY A 450 0.74 -29.96 -17.81
CA GLY A 450 0.16 -30.32 -19.10
C GLY A 450 -0.86 -29.29 -19.62
N LYS A 451 -1.89 -29.76 -20.33
CA LYS A 451 -2.91 -28.92 -20.96
C LYS A 451 -3.94 -28.46 -19.92
N ILE A 452 -4.50 -27.27 -20.17
CA ILE A 452 -5.61 -26.68 -19.42
C ILE A 452 -6.78 -26.50 -20.38
N ASN A 453 -7.99 -26.43 -19.85
CA ASN A 453 -9.20 -26.19 -20.65
C ASN A 453 -9.23 -24.74 -21.12
N PRO A 454 -9.82 -24.46 -22.30
CA PRO A 454 -10.16 -23.09 -22.69
C PRO A 454 -11.02 -22.40 -21.62
N SER A 455 -10.85 -21.09 -21.44
CA SER A 455 -11.73 -20.31 -20.56
C SER A 455 -13.18 -20.42 -21.00
N LEU A 456 -14.13 -20.43 -20.05
CA LEU A 456 -15.58 -20.59 -20.29
C LEU A 456 -16.04 -21.95 -20.82
N ASP A 457 -15.17 -22.96 -20.81
CA ASP A 457 -15.51 -24.34 -21.20
C ASP A 457 -15.53 -25.26 -19.95
N ALA A 458 -14.97 -26.47 -20.04
CA ALA A 458 -14.85 -27.35 -18.89
C ALA A 458 -14.00 -26.72 -17.77
N PRO A 459 -14.38 -26.89 -16.48
CA PRO A 459 -13.64 -26.31 -15.37
C PRO A 459 -12.16 -26.74 -15.33
N ASN A 460 -11.28 -25.78 -15.11
CA ASN A 460 -9.91 -25.92 -14.66
C ASN A 460 -9.79 -26.15 -13.14
N LYS A 461 -10.86 -25.89 -12.36
CA LYS A 461 -10.95 -26.30 -10.94
C LYS A 461 -10.64 -27.79 -10.77
N GLY A 462 -9.82 -28.12 -9.77
CA GLY A 462 -9.43 -29.49 -9.45
C GLY A 462 -8.24 -30.03 -10.26
N LEU A 463 -7.73 -29.30 -11.26
CA LEU A 463 -6.56 -29.72 -12.03
C LEU A 463 -5.24 -29.58 -11.24
N SER A 464 -5.18 -28.70 -10.24
CA SER A 464 -4.01 -28.51 -9.38
C SER A 464 -4.37 -27.88 -8.05
N ARG A 465 -3.89 -28.47 -6.95
CA ARG A 465 -4.01 -27.90 -5.60
C ARG A 465 -3.51 -26.46 -5.52
N ALA A 466 -2.41 -26.14 -6.22
CA ALA A 466 -1.85 -24.80 -6.18
C ALA A 466 -2.73 -23.78 -6.92
N LEU A 467 -3.35 -24.20 -8.03
CA LEU A 467 -4.28 -23.36 -8.78
C LEU A 467 -5.58 -23.13 -8.00
N ASP A 468 -6.11 -24.19 -7.37
CA ASP A 468 -7.29 -24.10 -6.51
C ASP A 468 -7.02 -23.23 -5.28
N ALA A 469 -5.84 -23.34 -4.65
CA ALA A 469 -5.43 -22.47 -3.55
C ALA A 469 -5.36 -20.99 -3.97
N MET A 470 -4.82 -20.69 -5.17
CA MET A 470 -4.81 -19.32 -5.69
C MET A 470 -6.23 -18.79 -5.91
N ALA A 471 -7.14 -19.62 -6.42
CA ALA A 471 -8.55 -19.29 -6.57
C ALA A 471 -9.25 -19.06 -5.24
N ALA A 472 -8.99 -19.92 -4.25
CA ALA A 472 -9.46 -19.82 -2.88
C ALA A 472 -9.13 -18.46 -2.27
N TYR A 473 -7.83 -18.10 -2.27
CA TYR A 473 -7.36 -16.82 -1.74
C TYR A 473 -7.98 -15.62 -2.47
N SER A 474 -8.01 -15.64 -3.80
CA SER A 474 -8.53 -14.52 -4.59
C SER A 474 -10.00 -14.22 -4.27
N ASN A 475 -10.79 -15.26 -3.94
CA ASN A 475 -12.19 -15.17 -3.53
C ASN A 475 -12.42 -14.82 -2.06
N THR A 476 -11.38 -14.52 -1.27
CA THR A 476 -11.53 -14.16 0.16
C THR A 476 -11.77 -12.68 0.42
N HIS A 477 -11.60 -11.81 -0.58
CA HIS A 477 -11.69 -10.37 -0.39
C HIS A 477 -13.14 -9.93 -0.18
N GLU A 478 -13.39 -9.16 0.87
CA GLU A 478 -14.71 -8.69 1.28
C GLU A 478 -14.79 -7.16 1.21
N PHE A 479 -16.00 -6.62 1.23
CA PHE A 479 -16.21 -5.17 1.31
C PHE A 479 -16.31 -4.72 2.76
N THR A 480 -15.76 -3.54 3.05
CA THR A 480 -16.11 -2.74 4.23
C THR A 480 -17.24 -1.77 3.87
N LEU A 481 -17.94 -1.25 4.89
CA LEU A 481 -18.94 -0.21 4.66
C LEU A 481 -18.29 1.07 4.15
N SER A 482 -18.94 1.73 3.20
CA SER A 482 -18.50 3.03 2.71
C SER A 482 -18.41 4.03 3.86
N PRO A 483 -17.34 4.87 3.93
CA PRO A 483 -17.22 5.92 4.94
C PRO A 483 -18.38 6.93 4.88
N TYR A 484 -19.04 7.06 3.73
CA TYR A 484 -20.19 7.93 3.54
C TYR A 484 -21.50 7.36 4.10
N ALA A 485 -21.48 6.11 4.56
CA ALA A 485 -22.67 5.39 5.02
C ALA A 485 -22.51 4.66 6.36
N LYS A 486 -21.38 4.80 7.06
CA LYS A 486 -21.15 4.20 8.40
C LYS A 486 -22.24 4.57 9.42
N LYS A 487 -22.87 5.74 9.26
CA LYS A 487 -23.99 6.24 10.10
C LYS A 487 -25.35 6.16 9.39
N GLY A 488 -25.45 5.32 8.35
CA GLY A 488 -26.59 5.23 7.45
C GLY A 488 -26.55 6.28 6.33
N LEU A 489 -27.48 6.16 5.38
CA LEU A 489 -27.57 7.04 4.21
C LEU A 489 -27.91 8.48 4.61
N SER A 490 -27.16 9.44 4.05
CA SER A 490 -27.47 10.87 4.12
C SER A 490 -28.83 11.17 3.44
N PRO A 491 -29.48 12.32 3.74
CA PRO A 491 -30.70 12.72 3.03
C PRO A 491 -30.53 12.80 1.51
N ALA A 492 -29.36 13.26 1.03
CA ALA A 492 -29.04 13.29 -0.39
C ALA A 492 -28.91 11.87 -0.97
N ALA A 493 -28.17 10.99 -0.31
CA ALA A 493 -28.03 9.60 -0.73
C ALA A 493 -29.36 8.83 -0.72
N LYS A 494 -30.30 9.16 0.18
CA LYS A 494 -31.65 8.59 0.16
C LYS A 494 -32.44 9.00 -1.09
N ARG A 495 -32.41 10.28 -1.47
CA ARG A 495 -33.03 10.75 -2.72
C ARG A 495 -32.35 10.14 -3.94
N GLY A 496 -31.02 10.07 -3.93
CA GLY A 496 -30.22 9.40 -4.96
C GLY A 496 -30.56 7.93 -5.12
N ARG A 497 -30.81 7.22 -4.02
CA ARG A 497 -31.28 5.83 -4.03
C ARG A 497 -32.63 5.68 -4.73
N GLU A 498 -33.58 6.57 -4.43
CA GLU A 498 -34.89 6.56 -5.10
C GLU A 498 -34.75 6.77 -6.60
N LEU A 499 -33.89 7.71 -7.02
CA LEU A 499 -33.55 7.91 -8.43
C LEU A 499 -32.92 6.67 -9.04
N PHE A 500 -31.91 6.07 -8.39
CA PHE A 500 -31.18 4.90 -8.90
C PHE A 500 -32.10 3.69 -9.18
N PHE A 501 -33.04 3.41 -8.28
CA PHE A 501 -33.98 2.29 -8.43
C PHE A 501 -35.26 2.65 -9.20
N SER A 502 -35.35 3.87 -9.72
CA SER A 502 -36.51 4.33 -10.48
C SER A 502 -36.58 3.67 -11.87
N LYS A 503 -37.80 3.49 -12.39
CA LYS A 503 -37.99 3.02 -13.77
C LYS A 503 -37.55 4.06 -14.81
N GLN A 504 -37.42 5.31 -14.40
CA GLN A 504 -37.06 6.44 -15.24
C GLN A 504 -35.56 6.41 -15.57
N THR A 505 -34.70 6.18 -14.58
CA THR A 505 -33.24 6.16 -14.75
C THR A 505 -32.70 4.80 -15.19
N LYS A 506 -33.38 3.71 -14.84
CA LYS A 506 -33.04 2.34 -15.23
C LYS A 506 -31.66 1.85 -14.77
N CYS A 507 -30.96 2.52 -13.85
CA CYS A 507 -29.65 2.05 -13.38
C CYS A 507 -29.72 0.61 -12.83
N ALA A 508 -30.78 0.33 -12.06
CA ALA A 508 -31.02 -0.98 -11.46
C ALA A 508 -31.47 -2.08 -12.45
N SER A 509 -31.54 -1.83 -13.76
CA SER A 509 -31.80 -2.91 -14.73
C SER A 509 -30.60 -3.85 -14.89
N CYS A 510 -29.39 -3.31 -14.72
CA CYS A 510 -28.13 -4.08 -14.75
C CYS A 510 -27.51 -4.11 -13.33
N HIS A 511 -27.51 -2.97 -12.62
CA HIS A 511 -26.96 -2.88 -11.28
C HIS A 511 -27.99 -3.22 -10.19
N SER A 512 -28.33 -4.50 -10.10
CA SER A 512 -29.40 -4.98 -9.22
C SER A 512 -28.90 -5.94 -8.12
N GLY A 513 -29.79 -6.29 -7.20
CA GLY A 513 -29.51 -7.26 -6.14
C GLY A 513 -28.49 -6.77 -5.10
N PRO A 514 -28.10 -7.66 -4.16
CA PRO A 514 -27.24 -7.31 -3.03
C PRO A 514 -25.86 -6.76 -3.42
N PHE A 515 -25.29 -7.22 -4.53
CA PHE A 515 -23.97 -6.81 -5.01
C PHE A 515 -24.04 -5.73 -6.11
N LEU A 516 -25.23 -5.22 -6.45
CA LEU A 516 -25.44 -4.21 -7.50
C LEU A 516 -24.80 -4.58 -8.84
N THR A 517 -25.03 -5.82 -9.24
CA THR A 517 -24.66 -6.41 -10.52
C THR A 517 -25.61 -7.54 -10.85
N ASP A 518 -25.87 -7.77 -12.13
CA ASP A 518 -26.60 -8.93 -12.64
C ASP A 518 -25.66 -10.11 -13.00
N SER A 519 -24.35 -9.94 -12.81
CA SER A 519 -23.32 -10.99 -12.94
C SER A 519 -23.30 -11.85 -11.68
N VAL A 520 -23.82 -13.08 -11.80
CA VAL A 520 -23.87 -14.05 -10.69
C VAL A 520 -23.30 -15.41 -11.13
N PRO A 521 -22.53 -16.12 -10.27
CA PRO A 521 -21.77 -17.31 -10.65
C PRO A 521 -22.57 -18.45 -11.30
N SER A 522 -23.85 -18.58 -10.96
CA SER A 522 -24.72 -19.65 -11.44
C SER A 522 -25.60 -19.26 -12.63
N ALA A 523 -25.54 -18.01 -13.09
CA ALA A 523 -26.34 -17.53 -14.20
C ALA A 523 -25.59 -17.63 -15.52
N LYS A 524 -26.34 -17.51 -16.61
CA LYS A 524 -25.77 -17.30 -17.93
C LYS A 524 -25.01 -15.98 -17.93
N ILE A 525 -23.81 -15.97 -18.52
CA ILE A 525 -23.03 -14.75 -18.74
C ILE A 525 -23.86 -13.75 -19.55
N VAL A 526 -24.06 -12.56 -18.98
CA VAL A 526 -24.74 -11.42 -19.61
C VAL A 526 -23.71 -10.32 -19.83
N ARG A 527 -23.85 -9.60 -20.95
CA ARG A 527 -23.06 -8.40 -21.23
C ARG A 527 -24.00 -7.32 -21.77
N HIS A 528 -23.72 -6.07 -21.44
CA HIS A 528 -24.52 -4.92 -21.82
C HIS A 528 -23.69 -3.93 -22.63
N ASP A 529 -24.25 -3.48 -23.74
CA ASP A 529 -23.72 -2.30 -24.44
C ASP A 529 -24.25 -1.05 -23.73
N VAL A 530 -23.32 -0.26 -23.22
CA VAL A 530 -23.60 0.99 -22.48
C VAL A 530 -23.08 2.21 -23.24
N GLY A 531 -22.82 2.07 -24.55
CA GLY A 531 -22.43 3.17 -25.44
C GLY A 531 -20.99 3.66 -25.28
N THR A 532 -20.17 3.01 -24.46
CA THR A 532 -18.80 3.47 -24.12
C THR A 532 -17.71 2.97 -25.06
N SER A 533 -18.05 2.09 -26.01
CA SER A 533 -17.09 1.57 -26.99
C SER A 533 -16.57 2.65 -27.94
N VAL A 534 -17.40 3.65 -28.27
CA VAL A 534 -17.03 4.80 -29.13
C VAL A 534 -15.92 5.66 -28.52
N ASP A 535 -15.78 5.63 -27.21
CA ASP A 535 -14.71 6.32 -26.48
C ASP A 535 -13.41 5.52 -26.48
N ASN A 536 -13.35 4.30 -27.02
CA ASN A 536 -12.14 3.50 -27.06
C ASN A 536 -11.87 3.02 -28.50
N PRO A 537 -11.17 3.80 -29.34
CA PRO A 537 -10.83 3.40 -30.71
C PRO A 537 -10.01 2.10 -30.81
N GLY A 538 -9.40 1.65 -29.70
CA GLY A 538 -8.67 0.39 -29.60
C GLY A 538 -9.50 -0.78 -29.06
N GLU A 539 -10.80 -0.61 -28.86
CA GLU A 539 -11.70 -1.67 -28.40
C GLU A 539 -11.83 -2.80 -29.43
N LYS A 540 -11.68 -4.04 -28.97
CA LYS A 540 -11.77 -5.24 -29.83
C LYS A 540 -12.74 -6.30 -29.33
N MET A 541 -13.17 -6.24 -28.06
CA MET A 541 -14.12 -7.20 -27.49
C MET A 541 -15.48 -6.59 -27.10
N GLY A 542 -15.62 -5.27 -27.17
CA GLY A 542 -16.88 -4.56 -27.06
C GLY A 542 -17.83 -4.79 -28.26
N PRO A 543 -19.00 -4.14 -28.28
CA PRO A 543 -19.37 -3.01 -27.43
C PRO A 543 -20.03 -3.39 -26.10
N ALA A 544 -20.27 -4.68 -25.84
CA ALA A 544 -20.93 -5.14 -24.63
C ALA A 544 -19.94 -5.61 -23.54
N TYR A 545 -20.19 -5.24 -22.30
CA TYR A 545 -19.33 -5.51 -21.13
C TYR A 545 -20.10 -6.20 -20.01
N ASP A 546 -19.38 -6.94 -19.17
CA ASP A 546 -19.89 -7.42 -17.88
C ASP A 546 -20.26 -6.24 -16.96
N THR A 547 -21.31 -6.39 -16.16
CA THR A 547 -21.74 -5.36 -15.20
C THR A 547 -20.88 -5.46 -13.94
N PRO A 548 -19.94 -4.53 -13.67
CA PRO A 548 -19.20 -4.59 -12.42
C PRO A 548 -20.13 -4.30 -11.22
N THR A 549 -19.81 -4.87 -10.06
CA THR A 549 -20.38 -4.41 -8.79
C THR A 549 -20.09 -2.92 -8.58
N LEU A 550 -21.07 -2.18 -8.05
CA LEU A 550 -20.91 -0.78 -7.65
C LEU A 550 -20.48 -0.62 -6.18
N LEU A 551 -20.33 -1.72 -5.44
CA LEU A 551 -19.89 -1.66 -4.05
C LEU A 551 -18.42 -1.19 -4.01
N GLY A 552 -18.12 -0.21 -3.16
CA GLY A 552 -16.80 0.39 -3.07
C GLY A 552 -16.47 1.36 -4.21
N ILE A 553 -17.41 1.71 -5.09
CA ILE A 553 -17.13 2.57 -6.26
C ILE A 553 -16.57 3.95 -5.88
N TYR A 554 -16.85 4.45 -4.67
CA TYR A 554 -16.38 5.77 -4.19
C TYR A 554 -14.86 6.00 -4.27
N ARG A 555 -14.07 4.91 -4.35
CA ARG A 555 -12.60 4.92 -4.37
C ARG A 555 -11.97 4.35 -5.64
N THR A 556 -12.76 3.97 -6.65
CA THR A 556 -12.25 3.25 -7.83
C THR A 556 -11.95 4.14 -9.03
N ALA A 557 -11.95 5.47 -8.86
CA ALA A 557 -11.63 6.39 -9.94
C ALA A 557 -10.24 6.09 -10.54
N PRO A 558 -10.05 6.23 -11.86
CA PRO A 558 -11.05 6.66 -12.84
C PRO A 558 -12.10 5.56 -13.15
N TYR A 559 -13.27 5.96 -13.64
CA TYR A 559 -14.42 5.08 -13.85
C TYR A 559 -14.55 4.58 -15.29
N LEU A 560 -15.40 3.55 -15.45
CA LEU A 560 -15.64 2.77 -16.67
C LEU A 560 -14.47 1.86 -17.06
N HIS A 561 -14.73 0.89 -17.92
CA HIS A 561 -13.70 -0.06 -18.38
C HIS A 561 -12.49 0.65 -18.99
N HIS A 562 -12.70 1.74 -19.72
CA HIS A 562 -11.62 2.51 -20.35
C HIS A 562 -11.03 3.60 -19.45
N GLY A 563 -11.49 3.76 -18.20
CA GLY A 563 -10.94 4.70 -17.21
C GLY A 563 -10.89 6.17 -17.66
N LYS A 564 -11.84 6.64 -18.45
CA LYS A 564 -11.83 8.04 -18.95
C LYS A 564 -12.58 9.02 -18.05
N ALA A 565 -13.62 8.54 -17.36
CA ALA A 565 -14.38 9.36 -16.42
C ALA A 565 -13.58 9.54 -15.13
N LYS A 566 -13.24 10.77 -14.78
CA LYS A 566 -12.50 11.10 -13.55
C LYS A 566 -13.41 11.22 -12.33
N THR A 567 -14.68 11.53 -12.56
CA THR A 567 -15.70 11.67 -11.52
C THR A 567 -16.92 10.81 -11.86
N LEU A 568 -17.74 10.49 -10.85
CA LEU A 568 -19.01 9.82 -11.07
C LEU A 568 -19.99 10.69 -11.88
N GLU A 569 -19.88 12.02 -11.77
CA GLU A 569 -20.69 12.95 -12.56
C GLU A 569 -20.35 12.86 -14.05
N GLU A 570 -19.07 12.72 -14.42
CA GLU A 570 -18.64 12.54 -15.81
C GLU A 570 -19.19 11.26 -16.42
N VAL A 571 -19.43 10.20 -15.62
CA VAL A 571 -20.08 8.96 -16.09
C VAL A 571 -21.46 9.26 -16.65
N PHE A 572 -22.26 10.09 -15.97
CA PHE A 572 -23.63 10.39 -16.37
C PHE A 572 -23.77 11.52 -17.41
N THR A 573 -22.73 12.36 -17.56
CA THR A 573 -22.83 13.60 -18.34
C THR A 573 -21.96 13.59 -19.60
N ILE A 574 -20.71 13.11 -19.52
CA ILE A 574 -19.75 13.15 -20.63
C ILE A 574 -19.69 11.80 -21.33
N TYR A 575 -19.74 10.71 -20.56
CA TYR A 575 -19.52 9.35 -21.04
C TYR A 575 -20.81 8.49 -21.04
N ASN A 576 -21.98 9.13 -21.05
CA ASN A 576 -23.29 8.49 -21.19
C ASN A 576 -23.93 8.90 -22.52
N HIS A 577 -23.39 8.38 -23.63
CA HIS A 577 -23.89 8.72 -24.97
C HIS A 577 -25.31 8.19 -25.16
N ASP A 578 -26.21 9.05 -25.60
CA ASP A 578 -27.62 8.74 -25.89
C ASP A 578 -28.37 8.04 -24.72
N ASP A 579 -27.96 8.31 -23.46
CA ASP A 579 -28.54 7.70 -22.26
C ASP A 579 -28.47 6.15 -22.25
N GLN A 580 -27.44 5.58 -22.88
CA GLN A 580 -27.23 4.13 -22.93
C GLN A 580 -26.71 3.54 -21.61
N HIS A 581 -26.07 4.34 -20.76
CA HIS A 581 -25.63 3.95 -19.42
C HIS A 581 -26.57 4.52 -18.34
N GLY A 582 -27.84 4.15 -18.45
CA GLY A 582 -28.92 4.74 -17.65
C GLY A 582 -29.44 6.03 -18.27
N ASN A 583 -30.72 6.29 -18.05
CA ASN A 583 -31.41 7.46 -18.58
C ASN A 583 -31.31 8.60 -17.57
N THR A 584 -30.36 9.51 -17.80
CA THR A 584 -29.98 10.55 -16.85
C THR A 584 -30.03 11.97 -17.41
N SER A 585 -30.11 12.16 -18.74
CA SER A 585 -30.13 13.50 -19.34
C SER A 585 -31.32 14.36 -18.90
N GLN A 586 -32.42 13.73 -18.45
CA GLN A 586 -33.58 14.44 -17.90
C GLN A 586 -33.39 14.92 -16.45
N LEU A 587 -32.39 14.42 -15.74
CA LEU A 587 -32.17 14.76 -14.33
C LEU A 587 -31.61 16.18 -14.21
N SER A 588 -32.10 16.91 -13.21
CA SER A 588 -31.49 18.17 -12.80
C SER A 588 -30.10 17.96 -12.20
N LYS A 589 -29.31 19.03 -12.12
CA LYS A 589 -27.99 18.99 -11.46
C LYS A 589 -28.06 18.51 -10.01
N GLN A 590 -29.12 18.85 -9.29
CA GLN A 590 -29.29 18.41 -7.90
C GLN A 590 -29.62 16.92 -7.83
N GLU A 591 -30.45 16.40 -8.73
CA GLU A 591 -30.77 14.97 -8.81
C GLU A 591 -29.54 14.13 -9.19
N LEU A 592 -28.71 14.62 -10.11
CA LEU A 592 -27.41 14.01 -10.42
C LEU A 592 -26.47 14.01 -9.22
N ALA A 593 -26.39 15.12 -8.48
CA ALA A 593 -25.59 15.20 -7.26
C ALA A 593 -26.11 14.21 -6.19
N ASP A 594 -27.42 14.11 -6.00
CA ASP A 594 -28.02 13.15 -5.06
C ASP A 594 -27.71 11.70 -5.47
N LEU A 595 -27.78 11.38 -6.78
CA LEU A 595 -27.39 10.08 -7.33
C LEU A 595 -25.92 9.76 -7.07
N VAL A 596 -25.02 10.73 -7.27
CA VAL A 596 -23.59 10.59 -6.95
C VAL A 596 -23.38 10.34 -5.45
N GLU A 597 -24.12 11.01 -4.57
CA GLU A 597 -24.03 10.77 -3.12
C GLU A 597 -24.52 9.36 -2.74
N PHE A 598 -25.52 8.81 -3.44
CA PHE A 598 -25.91 7.41 -3.26
C PHE A 598 -24.79 6.44 -3.67
N LEU A 599 -24.18 6.65 -4.83
CA LEU A 599 -23.09 5.78 -5.31
C LEU A 599 -21.88 5.81 -4.38
N LYS A 600 -21.52 6.99 -3.85
CA LYS A 600 -20.47 7.11 -2.85
C LYS A 600 -20.76 6.30 -1.59
N ALA A 601 -22.03 6.21 -1.21
CA ALA A 601 -22.49 5.50 -0.02
C ALA A 601 -22.49 3.96 -0.16
N LEU A 602 -22.09 3.40 -1.30
CA LEU A 602 -22.08 1.95 -1.52
C LEU A 602 -20.76 1.29 -1.08
N PRO A 603 -20.80 0.20 -0.27
CA PRO A 603 -21.98 -0.38 0.39
C PRO A 603 -22.40 0.41 1.64
N TYR A 604 -23.71 0.55 1.86
CA TYR A 604 -24.29 1.13 3.09
C TYR A 604 -24.79 0.08 4.09
N GLU A 605 -24.71 -1.19 3.72
CA GLU A 605 -25.03 -2.35 4.55
C GLU A 605 -24.23 -3.57 4.04
N ASP A 606 -24.06 -4.58 4.89
CA ASP A 606 -23.39 -5.83 4.49
C ASP A 606 -24.25 -6.57 3.43
N PRO A 607 -23.74 -6.81 2.21
CA PRO A 607 -24.50 -7.47 1.15
C PRO A 607 -24.67 -8.98 1.40
N VAL A 608 -23.84 -9.61 2.23
CA VAL A 608 -23.78 -11.07 2.37
C VAL A 608 -25.05 -11.68 2.98
N PRO A 609 -25.65 -11.13 4.07
CA PRO A 609 -26.92 -11.62 4.59
C PRO A 609 -28.03 -11.62 3.53
N GLN A 610 -28.11 -10.58 2.71
CA GLN A 610 -29.12 -10.46 1.66
C GLN A 610 -28.86 -11.44 0.51
N ALA A 611 -27.60 -11.62 0.11
CA ALA A 611 -27.21 -12.60 -0.89
C ALA A 611 -27.58 -14.04 -0.48
N LYS A 612 -27.33 -14.39 0.79
CA LYS A 612 -27.75 -15.68 1.35
C LYS A 612 -29.27 -15.83 1.36
N ALA A 613 -30.00 -14.79 1.78
CA ALA A 613 -31.47 -14.80 1.78
C ALA A 613 -32.06 -14.93 0.36
N ALA A 614 -31.39 -14.36 -0.64
CA ALA A 614 -31.75 -14.49 -2.05
C ALA A 614 -31.32 -15.83 -2.67
N GLY A 615 -30.66 -16.71 -1.91
CA GLY A 615 -30.16 -18.00 -2.41
C GLY A 615 -29.04 -17.88 -3.44
N MET A 616 -28.29 -16.76 -3.44
CA MET A 616 -27.17 -16.56 -4.35
C MET A 616 -26.08 -17.59 -4.10
N VAL A 617 -25.48 -18.09 -5.18
CA VAL A 617 -24.34 -19.00 -5.11
C VAL A 617 -23.08 -18.20 -4.79
N LYS A 618 -22.36 -18.64 -3.75
CA LYS A 618 -21.00 -18.19 -3.47
C LYS A 618 -20.03 -19.20 -4.06
N VAL A 619 -19.09 -18.76 -4.90
CA VAL A 619 -17.95 -19.58 -5.30
C VAL A 619 -17.17 -19.93 -4.04
N SER A 620 -16.93 -21.23 -3.85
CA SER A 620 -16.31 -21.72 -2.61
C SER A 620 -14.96 -21.02 -2.37
N LYS A 621 -14.67 -20.77 -1.09
CA LYS A 621 -13.27 -20.65 -0.66
C LYS A 621 -12.55 -21.95 -0.99
#